data_AF-A0A1F6AXB4-F1
#
_entry.id   AF-A0A1F6AXB4-F1
#
_cell.length_a   1.000
_cell.length_b   1.000
_cell.length_c   1.000
_cell.angle_alpha   90.00
_cell.angle_beta   90.00
_cell.angle_gamma   90.00
#
_symmetry.space_group_name_H-M   'P 1'
#
loop_
_entity.id
_entity.type
_entity.pdbx_description
1 polymer ?
#
loop_
_entity_poly.entity_id
_entity_poly.type
_entity_poly.pdbx_seq_one_letter_code
_entity_poly.pdbx_strand_id
1 'polypeptide(L)'
;MLDKTGGSPFNFALITGGNSDQAYRYFFEIWGRPPVTIENPGVDPSRQTVTDQLLVVCEYPDCEPLGNSLWEVAGFGRAEIAGSWDVSVVKVYKLIHYQE
;
A
#
# COMPACT_ATOMS: atom_id res chain seq x y z
N MET A 1 9.39 -8.46 3.09
CA MET A 1 8.24 -7.59 2.75
C MET A 1 8.24 -7.27 1.27
N LEU A 2 9.31 -6.71 0.72
CA LEU A 2 9.47 -6.48 -0.73
C LEU A 2 9.46 -7.76 -1.57
N ASP A 3 9.89 -8.91 -1.03
CA ASP A 3 9.80 -10.20 -1.76
C ASP A 3 8.35 -10.60 -2.08
N LYS A 4 7.38 -10.07 -1.33
CA LYS A 4 5.95 -10.36 -1.52
C LYS A 4 5.33 -9.62 -2.71
N THR A 5 6.02 -8.63 -3.26
CA THR A 5 5.56 -7.90 -4.45
C THR A 5 5.92 -8.62 -5.75
N GLY A 6 6.69 -9.71 -5.68
CA GLY A 6 7.14 -10.45 -6.86
C GLY A 6 8.11 -9.66 -7.75
N GLY A 7 8.60 -8.50 -7.30
CA GLY A 7 9.42 -7.60 -8.12
C GLY A 7 8.62 -6.62 -8.99
N SER A 8 7.29 -6.70 -8.98
CA SER A 8 6.44 -5.75 -9.69
C SER A 8 6.28 -4.44 -8.91
N PRO A 9 5.97 -3.33 -9.61
CA PRO A 9 5.58 -2.08 -8.97
C PRO A 9 4.42 -2.31 -7.98
N PHE A 10 4.40 -1.51 -6.93
CA PHE A 10 3.37 -1.57 -5.90
C PHE A 10 3.11 -0.17 -5.36
N ASN A 11 1.87 0.07 -4.93
CA ASN A 11 1.54 1.22 -4.11
C ASN A 11 1.75 0.87 -2.63
N PHE A 12 1.97 1.88 -1.80
CA PHE A 12 2.22 1.69 -0.38
C PHE A 12 1.31 2.59 0.46
N ALA A 13 0.71 2.02 1.50
CA ALA A 13 -0.04 2.75 2.51
C ALA A 13 0.45 2.37 3.92
N LEU A 14 0.53 3.37 4.80
CA LEU A 14 0.80 3.15 6.22
C LEU A 14 -0.45 3.55 7.03
N ILE A 15 -1.04 2.57 7.69
CA ILE A 15 -2.11 2.78 8.66
C ILE A 15 -1.49 2.82 10.05
N THR A 16 -1.41 4.03 10.61
CA THR A 16 -0.81 4.29 11.92
C THR A 16 -1.53 5.43 12.61
N GLY A 17 -1.48 5.44 13.94
CA GLY A 17 -1.99 6.54 14.77
C GLY A 17 -1.02 7.71 14.92
N GLY A 18 0.24 7.59 14.48
CA GLY A 18 1.23 8.65 14.72
C GLY A 18 2.54 8.58 13.92
N ASN A 19 2.82 7.50 13.20
CA ASN A 19 4.02 7.44 12.35
C ASN A 19 3.77 8.07 10.97
N SER A 20 4.86 8.39 10.27
CA SER A 20 4.82 8.83 8.87
C SER A 20 5.29 7.70 7.96
N ASP A 21 4.62 7.56 6.81
CA ASP A 21 4.98 6.66 5.73
C ASP A 21 6.35 6.98 5.10
N GLN A 22 6.90 8.18 5.34
CA GLN A 22 8.19 8.62 4.82
C GLN A 22 9.35 7.72 5.25
N ALA A 23 9.33 7.21 6.50
CA ALA A 23 10.39 6.32 6.97
C ALA A 23 10.45 5.03 6.13
N TYR A 24 9.29 4.45 5.82
CA TYR A 24 9.20 3.24 5.00
C TYR A 24 9.63 3.52 3.56
N ARG A 25 9.15 4.62 2.96
CA ARG A 25 9.54 5.04 1.60
C ARG A 25 11.05 5.22 1.47
N TYR A 26 11.69 5.83 2.46
CA TYR A 26 13.14 6.00 2.49
C TYR A 26 13.89 4.65 2.42
N PHE A 27 13.45 3.64 3.20
CA PHE A 27 14.06 2.31 3.13
C PHE A 27 13.79 1.62 1.78
N PHE A 28 12.59 1.79 1.22
CA PHE A 28 12.27 1.25 -0.10
C PHE A 28 13.13 1.87 -1.22
N GLU A 29 13.42 3.17 -1.12
CA GLU A 29 14.34 3.87 -2.03
C GLU A 29 15.77 3.34 -1.91
N ILE A 30 16.30 3.20 -0.69
CA ILE A 30 17.63 2.62 -0.46
C ILE A 30 17.73 1.20 -1.02
N TRP A 31 16.67 0.41 -0.92
CA TRP A 31 16.59 -0.94 -1.46
C TRP A 31 16.31 -0.98 -2.98
N GLY A 32 16.26 0.18 -3.65
CA GLY A 32 16.10 0.28 -5.10
C GLY A 32 14.71 -0.10 -5.60
N ARG A 33 13.69 -0.09 -4.73
CA ARG A 33 12.30 -0.44 -5.05
C ARG A 33 11.32 0.56 -4.46
N PRO A 34 11.39 1.84 -4.86
CA PRO A 34 10.47 2.86 -4.37
C PRO A 34 9.02 2.48 -4.72
N PRO A 35 8.06 2.69 -3.80
CA PRO A 35 6.65 2.51 -4.11
C PRO A 35 6.18 3.58 -5.10
N VAL A 36 5.21 3.23 -5.93
CA VAL A 36 4.55 4.19 -6.83
C VAL A 36 3.58 5.03 -6.01
N THR A 37 3.69 6.35 -6.09
CA THR A 37 2.74 7.28 -5.48
C THR A 37 1.50 7.40 -6.35
N ILE A 38 0.32 7.23 -5.76
CA ILE A 38 -0.96 7.43 -6.46
C ILE A 38 -1.16 8.94 -6.61
N GLU A 39 -1.17 9.39 -7.86
CA GLU A 39 -1.36 10.80 -8.20
C GLU A 39 -2.85 11.16 -8.24
N ASN A 40 -3.13 12.46 -8.10
CA ASN A 40 -4.49 12.97 -8.20
C ASN A 40 -5.04 12.73 -9.62
N PRO A 41 -6.33 12.36 -9.79
CA PRO A 41 -6.98 12.28 -11.10
C PRO A 41 -6.84 13.53 -11.99
N GLY A 42 -6.59 14.71 -11.42
CA GLY A 42 -6.29 15.92 -12.19
C GLY A 42 -4.91 15.89 -12.87
N VAL A 43 -3.94 15.15 -12.32
CA VAL A 43 -2.59 14.96 -12.85
C VAL A 43 -2.50 13.65 -13.65
N ASP A 44 -3.13 12.59 -13.16
CA ASP A 44 -3.19 11.27 -13.80
C ASP A 44 -4.65 10.85 -14.03
N PRO A 45 -5.33 11.40 -15.06
CA PRO A 45 -6.71 11.04 -15.37
C PRO A 45 -6.87 9.58 -15.81
N SER A 46 -5.78 8.97 -16.28
CA SER A 46 -5.72 7.57 -16.70
C SER A 46 -5.44 6.58 -15.55
N ARG A 47 -5.17 7.06 -14.33
CA ARG A 47 -4.80 6.26 -13.16
C ARG A 47 -3.65 5.27 -13.41
N GLN A 48 -2.68 5.64 -14.25
CA GLN A 48 -1.48 4.82 -14.52
C GLN A 48 -0.60 4.62 -13.27
N THR A 49 -0.73 5.52 -12.29
CA THR A 49 -0.04 5.46 -11.00
C THR A 49 -0.65 4.45 -10.03
N VAL A 50 -1.86 3.96 -10.32
CA VAL A 50 -2.50 2.88 -9.57
C VAL A 50 -1.98 1.56 -10.12
N THR A 51 -1.10 0.91 -9.36
CA THR A 51 -0.49 -0.39 -9.71
C THR A 51 -1.46 -1.54 -9.45
N ASP A 52 -1.09 -2.77 -9.81
CA ASP A 52 -1.94 -3.95 -9.58
C ASP A 52 -2.00 -4.42 -8.12
N GLN A 53 -1.11 -3.91 -7.27
CA GLN A 53 -1.00 -4.35 -5.88
C GLN A 53 -0.69 -3.18 -4.94
N LEU A 54 -1.36 -3.18 -3.79
CA LEU A 54 -1.15 -2.21 -2.72
C LEU A 54 -0.64 -2.94 -1.47
N LEU A 55 0.53 -2.56 -0.99
CA LEU A 55 1.05 -2.99 0.30
C LEU A 55 0.57 -2.04 1.38
N VAL A 56 -0.13 -2.56 2.38
CA VAL A 56 -0.59 -1.80 3.52
C VAL A 56 0.13 -2.30 4.76
N VAL A 57 0.87 -1.43 5.43
CA VAL A 57 1.44 -1.70 6.75
C VAL A 57 0.51 -1.11 7.79
N CYS A 58 0.26 -1.89 8.82
CA CYS A 58 -0.62 -1.51 9.89
C CYS A 58 0.06 -1.72 11.24
N GLU A 59 0.10 -0.66 12.04
CA GLU A 59 0.84 -0.65 13.31
C GLU A 59 -0.02 -0.98 14.54
N TYR A 60 -1.32 -1.20 14.35
CA TYR A 60 -2.24 -1.59 15.42
C TYR A 60 -3.07 -2.81 15.01
N PRO A 61 -3.41 -3.71 15.94
CA PRO A 61 -4.01 -5.01 15.59
C PRO A 61 -5.39 -4.90 14.94
N ASP A 62 -6.17 -3.86 15.26
CA ASP A 62 -7.57 -3.67 14.83
C ASP A 62 -7.70 -2.70 13.63
N CYS A 63 -6.76 -2.73 12.69
CA CYS A 63 -6.93 -1.98 11.45
C CYS A 63 -7.70 -2.75 10.40
N GLU A 64 -8.60 -2.02 9.76
CA GLU A 64 -9.29 -2.48 8.56
C GLU A 64 -8.69 -1.73 7.36
N PRO A 65 -7.85 -2.41 6.55
CA PRO A 65 -7.26 -1.80 5.37
C PRO A 65 -8.27 -1.68 4.22
N LEU A 66 -9.35 -2.48 4.22
CA LEU A 66 -10.41 -2.37 3.24
C LEU A 66 -11.37 -1.24 3.64
N GLY A 67 -11.59 -0.28 2.74
CA GLY A 67 -12.49 0.85 2.99
C GLY A 67 -11.89 1.95 3.88
N ASN A 68 -10.58 1.92 4.14
CA ASN A 68 -9.91 2.96 4.90
C ASN A 68 -9.95 4.31 4.16
N SER A 69 -10.10 5.41 4.89
CA SER A 69 -10.19 6.77 4.33
C SER A 69 -8.85 7.38 3.93
N LEU A 70 -7.73 6.69 4.19
CA LEU A 70 -6.41 7.13 3.74
C LEU A 70 -6.33 7.25 2.22
N TRP A 71 -5.64 8.29 1.75
CA TRP A 71 -5.52 8.63 0.33
C TRP A 71 -5.02 7.45 -0.50
N GLU A 72 -4.01 6.72 -0.01
CA GLU A 72 -3.39 5.61 -0.73
C GLU A 72 -4.34 4.42 -0.86
N VAL A 73 -5.20 4.18 0.13
CA VAL A 73 -6.18 3.09 0.11
C VAL A 73 -7.38 3.47 -0.74
N ALA A 74 -7.98 4.64 -0.49
CA ALA A 74 -9.12 5.14 -1.24
C ALA A 74 -8.76 5.39 -2.73
N GLY A 75 -7.55 5.88 -2.97
CA GLY A 75 -6.98 6.11 -4.28
C GLY A 75 -6.58 4.84 -5.02
N PHE A 76 -6.46 3.70 -4.34
CA PHE A 76 -6.29 2.41 -5.00
C PHE A 76 -7.64 1.87 -5.50
N GLY A 77 -8.72 2.14 -4.76
CA GLY A 77 -10.08 1.77 -5.14
C GLY A 77 -10.51 0.41 -4.58
N ARG A 78 -11.46 -0.25 -5.26
CA ARG A 78 -12.04 -1.51 -4.79
C ARG A 78 -11.00 -2.63 -4.87
N ALA A 79 -10.63 -3.16 -3.71
CA ALA A 79 -9.59 -4.16 -3.59
C ALA A 79 -10.02 -5.33 -2.70
N GLU A 80 -9.27 -6.42 -2.80
CA GLU A 80 -9.39 -7.59 -1.95
C GLU A 80 -8.05 -7.94 -1.30
N ILE A 81 -8.09 -8.61 -0.15
CA ILE A 81 -6.89 -9.04 0.57
C ILE A 81 -6.35 -10.33 -0.06
N ALA A 82 -5.27 -10.21 -0.83
CA ALA A 82 -4.55 -11.35 -1.39
C ALA A 82 -3.69 -12.08 -0.35
N GLY A 83 -3.29 -11.39 0.72
CA GLY A 83 -2.54 -12.00 1.80
C GLY A 83 -2.29 -11.05 2.96
N SER A 84 -2.08 -11.63 4.14
CA SER A 84 -1.70 -10.91 5.35
C SER A 84 -0.53 -11.63 6.04
N TRP A 85 0.36 -10.84 6.65
CA TRP A 85 1.51 -11.34 7.39
C TRP A 85 1.71 -10.52 8.65
N ASP A 86 1.80 -11.20 9.79
CA ASP A 86 2.20 -10.59 11.04
C ASP A 86 3.73 -10.50 11.10
N VAL A 87 4.25 -9.27 11.15
CA VAL A 87 5.68 -8.98 11.23
C VAL A 87 5.94 -8.27 12.56
N SER A 88 6.19 -9.06 13.60
CA SER A 88 6.44 -8.56 14.95
C SER A 88 5.28 -7.74 15.51
N VAL A 89 5.43 -6.41 15.62
CA VAL A 89 4.42 -5.49 16.17
C VAL A 89 3.52 -4.87 15.10
N VAL A 90 3.78 -5.14 13.82
CA VAL A 90 3.00 -4.61 12.69
C VAL A 90 2.40 -5.75 11.87
N LYS A 91 1.25 -5.50 11.27
CA LYS A 91 0.61 -6.41 10.32
C LYS A 91 0.72 -5.83 8.92
N VAL A 92 1.17 -6.64 7.97
CA VAL A 92 1.31 -6.26 6.57
C VAL A 92 0.23 -6.97 5.77
N TYR A 93 -0.52 -6.20 4.99
CA TYR A 93 -1.51 -6.70 4.05
C TYR A 93 -1.06 -6.43 2.62
N LYS A 94 -1.35 -7.39 1.75
CA LYS A 94 -1.27 -7.20 0.30
C LYS A 94 -2.69 -7.18 -0.24
N LEU A 95 -3.03 -6.05 -0.84
CA LEU A 95 -4.28 -5.85 -1.56
C LEU A 95 -4.04 -5.97 -3.06
N ILE A 96 -5.00 -6.54 -3.78
CA ILE A 96 -5.05 -6.58 -5.24
C ILE A 96 -6.40 -6.02 -5.71
N HIS A 97 -6.47 -5.54 -6.96
CA HIS A 97 -7.73 -5.08 -7.53
C HIS A 97 -8.75 -6.20 -7.57
N TYR A 98 -9.97 -5.89 -7.12
CA TYR A 98 -11.08 -6.84 -7.19
C TYR A 98 -11.46 -7.06 -8.66
N GLN A 99 -11.36 -8.30 -9.13
CA GLN A 99 -11.87 -8.70 -10.45
C GLN A 99 -13.30 -9.23 -10.29
N GLU A 100 -14.22 -8.65 -11.05
CA GLU A 100 -15.65 -9.01 -11.03
C GLU A 100 -15.96 -10.25 -11.85
#